data_AF-A0AA89ASI0-F1
#
_entry.id   AF-A0AA89ASI0-F1
#
_cell.length_a   1.000
_cell.length_b   1.000
_cell.length_c   1.000
_cell.angle_alpha   90.00
_cell.angle_beta   90.00
_cell.angle_gamma   90.00
#
_symmetry.space_group_name_H-M   'P 1'
#
loop_
_entity.id
_entity.type
_entity.pdbx_description
1 polymer ?
#
loop_
_entity_poly.entity_id
_entity_poly.type
_entity_poly.pdbx_seq_one_letter_code
_entity_poly.pdbx_strand_id
1 'polypeptide(L)'
;MEGINQLTTGKLISLSEQEIVDCDTTGEDFGCEGGEAETAFEYIIRNHGLTNESTYPYVAIEGTCNVTKERSHIATYPSSFQYEEKNLHPGMTQ
;
A
#
# COMPACT_ATOMS: atom_id res chain seq x y z
N MET A 1 -1.11 4.61 -5.91
CA MET A 1 0.28 4.62 -5.42
C MET A 1 1.32 4.57 -6.54
N GLU A 2 1.15 3.72 -7.55
CA GLU A 2 2.09 3.56 -8.67
C GLU A 2 2.43 4.87 -9.42
N GLY A 3 1.42 5.72 -9.65
CA GLY A 3 1.64 7.03 -10.25
C GLY A 3 2.55 7.94 -9.41
N ILE A 4 2.38 7.92 -8.08
CA ILE A 4 3.27 8.66 -7.16
C ILE A 4 4.69 8.09 -7.27
N ASN A 5 4.84 6.76 -7.30
CA ASN A 5 6.15 6.12 -7.48
C ASN A 5 6.82 6.54 -8.80
N GLN A 6 6.07 6.60 -9.91
CA GLN A 6 6.57 7.08 -11.19
C GLN A 6 6.98 8.55 -11.14
N LEU A 7 6.22 9.41 -10.46
CA LEU A 7 6.56 10.83 -10.31
C LEU A 7 7.82 11.05 -9.46
N THR A 8 8.04 10.25 -8.42
CA THR A 8 9.18 10.43 -7.51
C THR A 8 10.45 9.72 -7.97
N THR A 9 10.32 8.52 -8.53
CA THR A 9 11.48 7.68 -8.90
C THR A 9 11.77 7.67 -10.40
N GLY A 10 10.84 8.16 -11.23
CA GLY A 10 10.93 8.03 -12.68
C GLY A 10 10.59 6.63 -13.20
N LYS A 11 10.17 5.68 -12.35
CA LYS A 11 9.88 4.30 -12.74
C LYS A 11 8.41 3.93 -12.50
N LEU A 12 7.75 3.47 -13.55
CA LEU A 12 6.43 2.85 -13.46
C LEU A 12 6.63 1.38 -13.13
N ILE A 13 6.28 1.01 -11.90
CA ILE A 13 6.40 -0.34 -11.38
C ILE A 13 5.00 -0.77 -10.96
N SER A 14 4.59 -1.96 -11.42
CA SER A 14 3.36 -2.59 -10.97
C SER A 14 3.58 -3.14 -9.55
N LEU A 15 2.72 -2.74 -8.63
CA LEU A 15 2.83 -3.07 -7.21
C LEU A 15 1.96 -4.27 -6.86
N SER A 16 2.32 -5.00 -5.80
CA SER A 16 1.60 -6.20 -5.44
C SER A 16 0.27 -5.86 -4.77
N GLU A 17 -0.85 -6.12 -5.45
CA GLU A 17 -2.16 -6.11 -4.80
C GLU A 17 -2.31 -7.28 -3.81
N GLN A 18 -1.63 -8.40 -4.07
CA GLN A 18 -1.71 -9.58 -3.19
C GLN A 18 -1.09 -9.33 -1.82
N GLU A 19 -0.04 -8.50 -1.73
CA GLU A 19 0.53 -8.11 -0.45
C GLU A 19 -0.51 -7.40 0.42
N ILE A 20 -1.30 -6.50 -0.17
CA ILE A 20 -2.39 -5.82 0.56
C ILE A 20 -3.44 -6.85 0.98
N VAL A 21 -3.91 -7.70 0.07
CA VAL A 21 -4.92 -8.73 0.35
C VAL A 21 -4.50 -9.66 1.50
N ASP A 22 -3.22 -10.06 1.54
CA ASP A 22 -2.76 -11.07 2.49
C ASP A 22 -2.21 -10.48 3.81
N CYS A 23 -1.73 -9.23 3.80
CA CYS A 23 -0.99 -8.63 4.93
C CYS A 23 -1.72 -7.46 5.60
N ASP A 24 -2.65 -6.80 4.89
CA ASP A 24 -3.48 -5.74 5.44
C ASP A 24 -4.88 -6.27 5.76
N THR A 25 -4.99 -6.98 6.88
CA THR A 25 -6.23 -7.67 7.29
C THR A 25 -6.74 -7.13 8.63
N THR A 26 -6.49 -5.86 8.91
CA THR A 26 -6.82 -5.22 10.20
C THR A 26 -7.60 -3.94 9.97
N GLY A 27 -8.49 -3.57 10.89
CA GLY A 27 -9.34 -2.38 10.70
C GLY A 27 -10.50 -2.71 9.77
N GLU A 28 -10.62 -1.96 8.68
CA GLU A 28 -11.70 -2.09 7.69
C GLU A 28 -11.29 -2.93 6.45
N ASP A 29 -10.13 -3.59 6.50
CA ASP A 29 -9.60 -4.42 5.41
C ASP A 29 -9.77 -5.92 5.70
N PHE A 30 -10.41 -6.61 4.76
CA PHE A 30 -10.87 -8.00 4.89
C PHE A 30 -10.45 -8.86 3.69
N GLY A 31 -9.24 -8.62 3.17
CA GLY A 31 -8.68 -9.37 2.06
C GLY A 31 -9.59 -9.36 0.83
N CYS A 32 -10.10 -10.53 0.45
CA CYS A 32 -10.98 -10.67 -0.72
C CYS A 32 -12.43 -10.22 -0.47
N GLU A 33 -12.83 -9.96 0.78
CA GLU A 33 -14.18 -9.50 1.12
C GLU A 33 -14.35 -7.98 1.01
N GLY A 34 -13.25 -7.24 0.81
CA GLY A 34 -13.25 -5.79 0.63
C GLY A 34 -12.24 -5.10 1.53
N GLY A 35 -12.19 -3.77 1.40
CA GLY A 35 -11.28 -2.90 2.14
C GLY A 35 -11.50 -1.44 1.78
N GLU A 36 -10.88 -0.53 2.53
CA GLU A 36 -10.91 0.91 2.27
C GLU A 36 -9.56 1.39 1.73
N ALA A 37 -9.59 2.30 0.76
CA ALA A 37 -8.34 2.81 0.18
C ALA A 37 -7.51 3.60 1.19
N GLU A 38 -8.14 4.30 2.14
CA GLU A 38 -7.47 5.10 3.17
C GLU A 38 -6.67 4.20 4.12
N THR A 39 -7.28 3.14 4.65
CA THR A 39 -6.63 2.17 5.54
C THR A 39 -5.51 1.42 4.83
N ALA A 40 -5.69 1.07 3.54
CA ALA A 40 -4.62 0.52 2.72
C ALA A 40 -3.41 1.48 2.59
N PHE A 41 -3.64 2.79 2.44
CA PHE A 41 -2.56 3.77 2.44
C PHE A 41 -1.87 3.90 3.81
N GLU A 42 -2.63 3.84 4.90
CA GLU A 42 -2.07 3.80 6.25
C GLU A 42 -1.19 2.56 6.45
N TYR A 43 -1.64 1.40 5.98
CA TYR A 43 -0.83 0.18 5.96
C TYR A 43 0.47 0.41 5.20
N ILE A 44 0.43 0.91 3.96
CA ILE A 44 1.62 1.17 3.14
C ILE A 44 2.62 2.08 3.89
N ILE A 45 2.13 3.13 4.55
CA ILE A 45 2.97 4.06 5.31
C ILE A 45 3.64 3.33 6.50
N ARG A 46 2.85 2.56 7.25
CA ARG A 46 3.27 1.85 8.46
C ARG A 46 4.17 0.65 8.14
N ASN A 47 3.94 0.01 7.00
CA ASN A 47 4.72 -1.06 6.42
C ASN A 47 6.00 -0.55 5.74
N HIS A 48 6.16 0.77 5.59
CA HIS A 48 7.26 1.45 4.90
C HIS A 48 7.32 1.25 3.39
N GLY A 49 6.37 0.54 2.79
CA GLY A 49 6.24 0.36 1.36
C GLY A 49 5.46 -0.88 0.98
N LEU A 50 5.44 -1.17 -0.32
CA LEU A 50 5.00 -2.45 -0.89
C LEU A 50 6.09 -3.05 -1.75
N THR A 51 6.04 -4.36 -1.93
CA THR A 51 6.74 -5.05 -2.99
C THR A 51 6.05 -4.91 -4.34
N ASN A 52 6.67 -5.47 -5.38
CA ASN A 52 6.14 -5.43 -6.74
C ASN A 52 5.38 -6.72 -7.10
N GLU A 53 4.57 -6.62 -8.15
CA GLU A 53 3.75 -7.73 -8.65
C GLU A 53 4.58 -8.97 -9.02
N SER A 54 5.80 -8.78 -9.54
CA SER A 54 6.68 -9.92 -9.85
C SER A 54 7.18 -10.69 -8.63
N THR A 55 7.31 -10.03 -7.48
CA THR A 55 7.80 -10.64 -6.22
C THR A 55 6.66 -11.32 -5.49
N TYR A 56 5.49 -10.68 -5.47
CA TYR A 56 4.29 -11.17 -4.83
C TYR A 56 3.09 -11.09 -5.80
N PRO A 57 2.96 -12.09 -6.69
CA PRO A 57 1.95 -12.05 -7.75
C PRO A 57 0.53 -12.15 -7.21
N TYR A 58 -0.39 -11.49 -7.90
CA TYR A 58 -1.82 -11.59 -7.67
C TYR A 58 -2.35 -12.98 -8.03
N VAL A 59 -3.08 -13.58 -7.09
CA VAL A 59 -3.69 -14.91 -7.25
C VAL A 59 -5.20 -14.90 -7.06
N ALA A 60 -5.80 -13.73 -6.81
CA ALA A 60 -7.24 -13.54 -6.68
C ALA A 60 -7.90 -14.43 -5.61
N ILE A 61 -7.14 -14.80 -4.58
CA ILE A 61 -7.62 -15.53 -3.41
C ILE A 61 -6.95 -14.96 -2.17
N GLU A 62 -7.62 -15.07 -1.03
CA GLU A 62 -7.02 -14.73 0.26
C GLU A 62 -6.01 -15.80 0.64
N GLY A 63 -4.81 -15.34 0.99
CA GLY A 63 -3.71 -16.17 1.47
C GLY A 63 -3.32 -15.80 2.90
N THR A 64 -2.14 -16.29 3.30
CA THR A 64 -1.49 -15.83 4.53
C THR A 64 -0.36 -14.88 4.16
N CYS A 65 -0.22 -13.76 4.87
CA CYS A 65 0.85 -12.80 4.65
C CYS A 65 2.23 -13.47 4.51
N ASN A 66 2.82 -13.35 3.32
CA ASN A 66 4.18 -13.80 3.07
C ASN A 66 5.19 -12.72 3.49
N VAL A 67 5.55 -12.72 4.77
CA VAL A 67 6.47 -11.75 5.39
C VAL A 67 7.87 -11.69 4.78
N THR A 68 8.27 -12.67 3.97
CA THR A 68 9.54 -12.63 3.24
C THR A 68 9.42 -11.79 1.98
N LYS A 69 8.29 -11.89 1.28
CA LYS A 69 8.01 -11.11 0.07
C LYS A 69 7.62 -9.67 0.39
N GLU A 70 6.76 -9.50 1.39
CA GLU A 70 6.31 -8.19 1.91
C GLU A 70 7.50 -7.28 2.22
N ARG A 71 8.49 -7.77 2.97
CA ARG A 71 9.71 -7.01 3.33
C ARG A 71 10.60 -6.56 2.16
N SER A 72 10.33 -7.02 0.93
CA SER A 72 11.06 -6.59 -0.26
C SER A 72 10.45 -5.30 -0.81
N HIS A 73 10.47 -4.22 -0.03
CA HIS A 73 9.86 -2.94 -0.40
C HIS A 73 10.55 -2.34 -1.62
N ILE A 74 9.76 -2.07 -2.66
CA ILE A 74 10.21 -1.49 -3.93
C ILE A 74 9.62 -0.10 -4.15
N ALA A 75 8.40 0.15 -3.68
CA ALA A 75 7.80 1.47 -3.66
C ALA A 75 7.48 1.88 -2.22
N THR A 76 7.81 3.12 -1.88
CA THR A 76 7.57 3.71 -0.56
C THR A 76 6.68 4.92 -0.68
N TYR A 77 5.91 5.23 0.37
CA TYR A 77 5.12 6.45 0.41
C TYR A 77 6.05 7.65 0.65
N PRO A 78 6.14 8.63 -0.27
CA PRO A 78 7.11 9.71 -0.10
C PRO A 78 6.66 10.68 1.00
N SER A 79 7.59 11.03 1.88
CA SER A 79 7.33 11.90 3.04
C SER A 79 6.78 13.29 2.67
N SER A 80 7.11 13.79 1.48
CA SER A 80 6.56 15.05 0.96
C SER A 80 5.04 14.98 0.75
N PHE A 81 4.51 13.85 0.27
CA PHE A 81 3.07 13.67 0.10
C PHE A 81 2.36 13.46 1.43
N GLN A 82 3.03 12.78 2.37
CA GLN A 82 2.52 12.66 3.74
C GLN A 82 2.43 14.02 4.45
N TYR A 83 3.37 14.93 4.19
CA TYR A 83 3.31 16.29 4.71
C TYR A 83 2.12 17.04 4.12
N GLU A 84 1.91 16.96 2.81
CA GLU A 84 0.76 17.60 2.16
C GLU A 84 -0.57 17.09 2.71
N GLU A 85 -0.79 15.78 2.87
CA GLU A 85 -2.04 15.27 3.48
C GLU A 85 -2.26 15.76 4.91
N LYS A 86 -1.20 15.74 5.74
CA LYS A 86 -1.27 16.28 7.11
C LYS A 86 -1.62 17.77 7.15
N ASN A 87 -1.28 18.53 6.11
CA ASN A 87 -1.58 19.96 6.02
C ASN A 87 -2.85 20.26 5.20
N LEU A 88 -3.40 19.29 4.46
CA LEU A 88 -4.66 19.37 3.75
C LEU A 88 -5.86 19.13 4.70
N HIS A 89 -5.63 18.51 5.87
CA HIS A 89 -6.67 18.19 6.86
C HIS A 89 -6.55 18.90 8.23
N PRO A 90 -6.48 20.23 8.32
CA PRO A 90 -6.87 20.92 9.57
C PRO A 90 -8.39 21.13 9.69
N GLY A 91 -9.23 20.65 8.74
CA GLY A 91 -10.64 21.07 8.66
C GLY A 91 -11.68 20.11 8.09
N MET A 92 -11.48 18.79 8.07
CA MET A 92 -12.53 17.83 7.70
C MET A 92 -12.80 16.77 8.77
N THR A 93 -12.93 17.21 10.03
CA THR A 93 -13.80 16.52 10.99
C THR A 93 -15.14 17.24 10.98
N GLN A 94 -16.13 16.64 10.33
CA GLN A 94 -17.55 16.89 10.58
C GLN A 94 -18.29 15.58 10.58
#